data_AF-A0A975HU98-F1
#
_entry.id   AF-A0A975HU98-F1
#
_cell.length_a   1.000
_cell.length_b   1.000
_cell.length_c   1.000
_cell.angle_alpha   90.00
_cell.angle_beta   90.00
_cell.angle_gamma   90.00
#
_symmetry.space_group_name_H-M   'P 1'
#
loop_
_entity.id
_entity.type
_entity.pdbx_description
1 polymer ?
#
loop_
_entity_poly.entity_id
_entity_poly.type
_entity_poly.pdbx_seq_one_letter_code
_entity_poly.pdbx_strand_id
1 'polypeptide(L)'
;MLVVTGSVNATYQSLETRKNVEISLARWLRESPFAWKTVETKGFEVTIDPDEFEPQAALFVDAWLTEERCLEGLVTSRAELPAVIDVRIERDQVTVHEGHAELKGGSFAIRHVPAFDTSSAVQLKVSCVGMEATCWLNLREELKISAQERERRAAISRVLQGNFSLHDVAQVIQILASQAGVVAGKSRGKTPEPQPAEELDEDFLFDSWLESGEKRAKTSSERRRYDKALTALNHWLNSQSDEAETDDEEIDEGEDEAPPVKKKLSDGRNEDARDRRRQDLSMTEMYVLLDRLCEGIPKKLDEQPDRADAGLLAEVVASRVVDRTIRQPAFVEPCVSWLDQYSSFGYAAPARARVAQIAAAMAVYAMSRLDAIGSPVPLSSFKEAVDRASGTSLNVEEFASLAKEGFERDLFSRLTMDERQRLADTAARIVSAATVDDALIALLRMAATGPSRGRGQADQEVAQVAQAMRTHSRLPLTQGLLDTAGIARSACPLCNRSLDKDELKALRSKHYLVHQNLMCRGLVIFSANRSRLTAILRELQHA
;
A
#
# COMPACT_ATOMS: atom_id res chain seq x y z
N MET A 1 25.57 -37.92 -35.13
CA MET A 1 26.43 -36.81 -34.64
C MET A 1 25.53 -35.80 -33.93
N LEU A 2 25.92 -35.32 -32.75
CA LEU A 2 25.20 -34.24 -32.06
C LEU A 2 25.64 -32.90 -32.67
N VAL A 3 24.71 -32.17 -33.29
CA VAL A 3 24.94 -30.81 -33.78
C VAL A 3 24.27 -29.86 -32.81
N VAL A 4 25.06 -29.06 -32.10
CA VAL A 4 24.56 -27.94 -31.30
C VAL A 4 24.45 -26.73 -32.23
N THR A 5 23.24 -26.22 -32.43
CA THR A 5 23.01 -25.00 -33.21
C THR A 5 22.47 -23.90 -32.30
N GLY A 6 23.16 -22.77 -32.29
CA GLY A 6 22.66 -21.49 -31.75
C GLY A 6 22.99 -21.24 -30.29
N SER A 7 23.75 -20.16 -30.05
CA SER A 7 23.57 -19.28 -28.90
C SER A 7 22.38 -18.37 -29.22
N VAL A 8 21.41 -18.27 -28.32
CA VAL A 8 20.48 -17.14 -28.33
C VAL A 8 20.82 -16.29 -27.11
N ASN A 9 21.43 -15.14 -27.40
CA ASN A 9 21.92 -14.08 -26.51
C ASN A 9 23.17 -14.37 -25.67
N ALA A 10 24.33 -14.51 -26.32
CA ALA A 10 25.60 -14.08 -25.75
C ALA A 10 25.73 -12.54 -25.88
N THR A 11 24.94 -11.79 -25.09
CA THR A 11 25.18 -10.35 -24.89
C THR A 11 26.12 -10.15 -23.71
N TYR A 12 26.76 -8.99 -23.58
CA TYR A 12 27.67 -8.69 -22.46
C TYR A 12 27.01 -8.94 -21.07
N GLN A 13 25.69 -8.72 -20.97
CA GLN A 13 24.89 -9.02 -19.77
C GLN A 13 24.79 -10.52 -19.42
N SER A 14 24.88 -11.41 -20.41
CA SER A 14 24.84 -12.87 -20.21
C SER A 14 26.15 -13.40 -19.62
N LEU A 15 27.26 -12.70 -19.85
CA LEU A 15 28.58 -13.07 -19.34
C LEU A 15 28.85 -12.54 -17.92
N GLU A 16 28.14 -11.49 -17.48
CA GLU A 16 28.34 -10.88 -16.15
C GLU A 16 27.41 -11.39 -15.04
N THR A 17 26.29 -12.05 -15.37
CA THR A 17 25.32 -12.51 -14.36
C THR A 17 24.97 -13.98 -14.50
N ARG A 18 24.92 -14.72 -13.37
CA ARG A 18 24.35 -16.09 -13.31
C ARG A 18 22.81 -16.12 -13.43
N LYS A 19 22.19 -14.99 -13.75
CA LYS A 19 20.72 -14.80 -13.76
C LYS A 19 20.10 -15.09 -15.13
N ASN A 20 20.92 -15.18 -16.18
CA ASN A 20 20.48 -15.55 -17.51
C ASN A 20 20.66 -17.06 -17.71
N VAL A 21 19.61 -17.71 -18.21
CA VAL A 21 19.64 -19.11 -18.64
C VAL A 21 19.85 -19.12 -20.14
N GLU A 22 20.97 -19.68 -20.59
CA GLU A 22 21.24 -19.90 -22.01
C GLU A 22 20.67 -21.25 -22.44
N ILE A 23 19.85 -21.24 -23.50
CA ILE A 23 19.29 -22.46 -24.08
C ILE A 23 19.98 -22.70 -25.41
N SER A 24 20.74 -23.79 -25.49
CA SER A 24 21.32 -24.28 -26.74
C SER A 24 20.52 -25.45 -27.26
N LEU A 25 20.18 -25.44 -28.55
CA LEU A 25 19.48 -26.55 -29.19
C LEU A 25 20.50 -27.56 -29.72
N ALA A 26 20.49 -28.77 -29.15
CA ALA A 26 21.29 -29.88 -29.67
C ALA A 26 20.40 -30.86 -30.44
N ARG A 27 20.70 -31.12 -31.72
CA ARG A 27 19.99 -32.08 -32.57
C ARG A 27 20.91 -33.21 -33.01
N TRP A 28 20.38 -34.43 -32.95
CA TRP A 28 21.04 -35.59 -33.54
C TRP A 28 20.80 -35.62 -35.05
N LEU A 29 21.86 -35.49 -35.82
CA LEU A 29 21.82 -35.62 -37.28
C LEU A 29 22.60 -36.87 -37.73
N ARG A 30 22.11 -37.51 -38.79
CA ARG A 30 22.77 -38.66 -39.43
C ARG A 30 24.11 -38.24 -40.05
N GLU A 31 24.12 -37.09 -40.71
CA GLU A 31 25.31 -36.48 -41.30
C GLU A 31 25.38 -34.99 -40.90
N SER A 32 26.59 -34.46 -40.76
CA SER A 32 26.78 -33.04 -40.45
C SER A 32 26.41 -32.17 -41.66
N PRO A 33 25.58 -31.12 -41.49
CA PRO A 33 25.35 -30.14 -42.55
C PRO A 33 26.54 -29.18 -42.74
N PHE A 34 27.55 -29.24 -41.86
CA PHE A 34 28.73 -28.38 -41.86
C PHE A 34 30.02 -29.18 -42.00
N ALA A 35 31.01 -28.61 -42.70
CA ALA A 35 32.38 -29.12 -42.72
C ALA A 35 33.13 -28.59 -41.48
N TRP A 36 33.09 -29.37 -40.39
CA TRP A 36 33.78 -29.01 -39.14
C TRP A 36 35.29 -29.00 -39.34
N LYS A 37 35.95 -27.98 -38.76
CA LYS A 37 37.40 -27.97 -38.60
C LYS A 37 37.71 -28.22 -37.15
N THR A 38 38.56 -29.19 -36.87
CA THR A 38 39.13 -29.37 -35.53
C THR A 38 40.01 -28.17 -35.21
N VAL A 39 39.73 -27.50 -34.10
CA VAL A 39 40.53 -26.38 -33.61
C VAL A 39 41.00 -26.73 -32.21
N GLU A 40 42.29 -26.52 -31.95
CA GLU A 40 42.86 -26.65 -30.61
C GLU A 40 42.53 -25.37 -29.81
N THR A 41 41.72 -25.51 -28.75
CA THR A 41 41.32 -24.37 -27.91
C THR A 41 42.46 -23.95 -26.99
N LYS A 42 42.97 -22.73 -27.16
CA LYS A 42 43.92 -22.14 -26.19
C LYS A 42 43.16 -21.65 -24.95
N GLY A 43 43.35 -22.33 -23.82
CA GLY A 43 42.89 -21.84 -22.51
C GLY A 43 41.49 -22.28 -22.07
N PHE A 44 40.94 -23.37 -22.62
CA PHE A 44 39.71 -23.96 -22.09
C PHE A 44 40.06 -24.97 -21.00
N GLU A 45 39.81 -24.62 -19.74
CA GLU A 45 39.82 -25.57 -18.62
C GLU A 45 38.42 -26.15 -18.46
N VAL A 46 38.27 -27.43 -18.81
CA VAL A 46 37.08 -28.21 -18.49
C VAL A 46 37.02 -28.32 -16.96
N THR A 47 36.07 -27.61 -16.35
CA THR A 47 35.90 -27.58 -14.88
C THR A 47 35.01 -28.72 -14.35
N ILE A 48 34.42 -29.52 -15.25
CA ILE A 48 33.54 -30.63 -14.92
C ILE A 48 33.96 -31.80 -15.81
N ASP A 49 34.42 -32.91 -15.21
CA ASP A 49 34.68 -34.14 -15.98
C ASP A 49 33.42 -34.48 -16.79
N PRO A 50 33.55 -34.77 -18.10
CA PRO A 50 32.40 -35.09 -18.93
C PRO A 50 31.75 -36.36 -18.38
N ASP A 51 30.58 -36.21 -17.75
CA ASP A 51 29.74 -37.35 -17.40
C ASP A 51 29.40 -38.13 -18.68
N GLU A 52 29.59 -39.45 -18.66
CA GLU A 52 29.16 -40.32 -19.74
C GLU A 52 27.63 -40.23 -19.85
N PHE A 53 27.15 -39.47 -20.84
CA PHE A 53 25.73 -39.36 -21.13
C PHE A 53 25.25 -40.64 -21.82
N GLU A 54 24.58 -41.51 -21.07
CA GLU A 54 23.91 -42.69 -21.62
C GLU A 54 22.50 -42.33 -22.13
N PRO A 55 22.27 -42.20 -23.45
CA PRO A 55 21.00 -41.70 -23.97
C PRO A 55 19.81 -42.64 -23.73
N GLN A 56 20.07 -43.88 -23.33
CA GLN A 56 19.03 -44.88 -23.04
C GLN A 56 18.46 -44.75 -21.62
N ALA A 57 19.21 -44.15 -20.69
CA ALA A 57 18.79 -43.90 -19.31
C ALA A 57 18.34 -42.44 -19.06
N ALA A 58 18.25 -41.62 -20.11
CA ALA A 58 17.92 -40.20 -20.00
C ALA A 58 16.40 -39.98 -19.86
N LEU A 59 16.02 -39.24 -18.83
CA LEU A 59 14.70 -38.61 -18.71
C LEU A 59 14.74 -37.21 -19.31
N PHE A 60 13.63 -36.80 -19.91
CA PHE A 60 13.38 -35.43 -20.33
C PHE A 60 12.12 -34.95 -19.65
N VAL A 61 12.17 -33.75 -19.07
CA VAL A 61 11.03 -33.14 -18.38
C VAL A 61 10.79 -31.74 -18.92
N ASP A 62 9.52 -31.44 -19.17
CA ASP A 62 9.01 -30.08 -19.35
C ASP A 62 7.90 -29.85 -18.33
N ALA A 63 7.89 -28.70 -17.67
CA ALA A 63 6.97 -28.46 -16.56
C ALA A 63 6.63 -26.99 -16.37
N TRP A 64 5.41 -26.76 -15.88
CA TRP A 64 4.82 -25.46 -15.63
C TRP A 64 4.24 -25.39 -14.22
N LEU A 65 4.39 -24.23 -13.57
CA LEU A 65 3.65 -23.91 -12.36
C LEU A 65 2.51 -22.94 -12.71
N THR A 66 1.28 -23.35 -12.41
CA THR A 66 0.09 -22.52 -12.63
C THR A 66 -0.07 -21.46 -11.53
N GLU A 67 -0.91 -20.46 -11.79
CA GLU A 67 -1.29 -19.43 -10.81
C GLU A 67 -1.98 -20.05 -9.57
N GLU A 68 -2.65 -21.18 -9.75
CA GLU A 68 -3.31 -21.97 -8.69
C GLU A 68 -2.33 -22.85 -7.90
N ARG A 69 -1.02 -22.72 -8.15
CA ARG A 69 0.03 -23.54 -7.53
C ARG A 69 -0.15 -25.03 -7.80
N CYS A 70 -0.55 -25.35 -9.02
CA CYS A 70 -0.49 -26.71 -9.58
C CYS A 70 0.78 -26.82 -10.41
N LEU A 71 1.64 -27.77 -10.08
CA LEU A 71 2.77 -28.15 -10.91
C LEU A 71 2.28 -29.18 -11.92
N GLU A 72 2.38 -28.87 -13.20
CA GLU A 72 2.01 -29.74 -14.31
C GLU A 72 3.25 -30.02 -15.13
N GLY A 73 3.44 -31.25 -15.59
CA GLY A 73 4.57 -31.54 -16.45
C GLY A 73 4.42 -32.80 -17.28
N LEU A 74 5.35 -32.94 -18.22
CA LEU A 74 5.47 -34.05 -19.12
C LEU A 74 6.87 -34.63 -18.98
N VAL A 75 6.94 -35.91 -18.63
CA VAL A 75 8.16 -36.71 -18.59
C VAL A 75 8.17 -37.64 -19.80
N THR A 76 9.29 -37.65 -20.51
CA THR A 76 9.53 -38.59 -21.62
C THR A 76 10.85 -39.31 -21.41
N SER A 77 10.92 -40.57 -21.84
CA SER A 77 12.14 -41.38 -21.79
C SER A 77 12.19 -42.30 -23.01
N ARG A 78 13.40 -42.80 -23.31
CA ARG A 78 13.57 -43.94 -24.22
C ARG A 78 13.36 -45.29 -23.53
N ALA A 79 13.49 -45.32 -22.20
CA ALA A 79 13.15 -46.46 -21.37
C ALA A 79 11.67 -46.43 -20.95
N GLU A 80 11.19 -47.54 -20.40
CA GLU A 80 9.84 -47.60 -19.83
C GLU A 80 9.75 -46.69 -18.60
N LEU A 81 8.73 -45.83 -18.57
CA LEU A 81 8.52 -44.89 -17.46
C LEU A 81 7.85 -45.63 -16.28
N PRO A 82 8.30 -45.36 -15.03
CA PRO A 82 7.63 -45.90 -13.86
C PRO A 82 6.24 -45.26 -13.67
N ALA A 83 5.42 -45.88 -12.83
CA ALA A 83 4.10 -45.32 -12.47
C ALA A 83 4.21 -44.07 -11.58
N VAL A 84 5.31 -43.91 -10.84
CA VAL A 84 5.52 -42.83 -9.88
C VAL A 84 6.92 -42.24 -10.06
N ILE A 85 7.02 -40.93 -9.92
CA ILE A 85 8.27 -40.16 -9.94
C ILE A 85 8.40 -39.32 -8.68
N ASP A 86 9.64 -39.06 -8.29
CA ASP A 86 9.99 -38.08 -7.28
C ASP A 86 10.22 -36.73 -7.94
N VAL A 87 9.74 -35.66 -7.30
CA VAL A 87 9.76 -34.32 -7.84
C VAL A 87 10.28 -33.36 -6.78
N ARG A 88 11.29 -32.58 -7.12
CA ARG A 88 11.90 -31.59 -6.25
C ARG A 88 11.99 -30.24 -6.96
N ILE A 89 11.45 -29.20 -6.33
CA ILE A 89 11.60 -27.82 -6.79
C ILE A 89 12.76 -27.21 -6.02
N GLU A 90 13.77 -26.73 -6.75
CA GLU A 90 14.98 -26.12 -6.18
C GLU A 90 15.11 -24.67 -6.64
N ARG A 91 15.57 -23.82 -5.72
CA ARG A 91 15.90 -22.43 -5.98
C ARG A 91 17.24 -22.13 -5.32
N ASP A 92 18.19 -21.60 -6.07
CA ASP A 92 19.53 -21.27 -5.56
C ASP A 92 20.15 -22.44 -4.77
N GLN A 93 19.96 -23.67 -5.29
CA GLN A 93 20.38 -24.95 -4.70
C GLN A 93 19.66 -25.34 -3.39
N VAL A 94 18.61 -24.62 -3.00
CA VAL A 94 17.76 -24.93 -1.84
C VAL A 94 16.45 -25.55 -2.32
N THR A 95 16.11 -26.71 -1.77
CA THR A 95 14.81 -27.36 -1.99
C THR A 95 13.69 -26.52 -1.37
N VAL A 96 12.78 -26.01 -2.20
CA VAL A 96 11.58 -25.27 -1.75
C VAL A 96 10.34 -26.15 -1.68
N HIS A 97 10.32 -27.28 -2.41
CA HIS A 97 9.26 -28.26 -2.37
C HIS A 97 9.76 -29.64 -2.80
N GLU A 98 9.24 -30.69 -2.19
CA GLU A 98 9.50 -32.08 -2.56
C GLU A 98 8.19 -32.85 -2.49
N GLY A 99 7.98 -33.75 -3.45
CA GLY A 99 6.75 -34.52 -3.57
C GLY A 99 6.89 -35.70 -4.52
N HIS A 100 5.83 -36.48 -4.62
CA HIS A 100 5.74 -37.62 -5.53
C HIS A 100 4.58 -37.37 -6.48
N ALA A 101 4.72 -37.80 -7.74
CA ALA A 101 3.66 -37.66 -8.73
C ALA A 101 3.39 -38.98 -9.46
N GLU A 102 2.12 -39.31 -9.64
CA GLU A 102 1.71 -40.41 -10.51
C GLU A 102 1.81 -39.99 -11.97
N LEU A 103 2.44 -40.83 -12.79
CA LEU A 103 2.54 -40.65 -14.23
C LEU A 103 1.34 -41.28 -14.95
N LYS A 104 0.71 -40.51 -15.82
CA LYS A 104 -0.35 -40.96 -16.73
C LYS A 104 0.04 -40.63 -18.16
N GLY A 105 0.59 -41.61 -18.87
CA GLY A 105 1.09 -41.41 -20.24
C GLY A 105 2.23 -40.41 -20.32
N GLY A 106 3.09 -40.35 -19.30
CA GLY A 106 4.18 -39.37 -19.18
C GLY A 106 3.76 -38.04 -18.55
N SER A 107 2.47 -37.72 -18.48
CA SER A 107 2.01 -36.50 -17.81
C SER A 107 1.89 -36.70 -16.29
N PHE A 108 2.22 -35.66 -15.53
CA PHE A 108 2.02 -35.63 -14.07
C PHE A 108 1.45 -34.29 -13.61
N ALA A 109 0.83 -34.29 -12.43
CA ALA A 109 0.38 -33.08 -11.77
C ALA A 109 0.53 -33.20 -10.25
N ILE A 110 1.09 -32.17 -9.60
CA ILE A 110 1.14 -32.02 -8.14
C ILE A 110 0.33 -30.78 -7.78
N ARG A 111 -0.70 -30.97 -6.94
CA ARG A 111 -1.53 -29.86 -6.43
C ARG A 111 -0.96 -29.32 -5.12
N HIS A 112 -1.29 -28.07 -4.83
CA HIS A 112 -0.96 -27.41 -3.56
C HIS A 112 0.55 -27.23 -3.33
N VAL A 113 1.29 -26.88 -4.38
CA VAL A 113 2.69 -26.45 -4.22
C VAL A 113 2.70 -25.20 -3.32
N PRO A 114 3.50 -25.16 -2.25
CA PRO A 114 3.53 -24.03 -1.35
C PRO A 114 3.93 -22.75 -2.07
N ALA A 115 3.53 -21.60 -1.54
CA ALA A 115 3.99 -20.32 -2.05
C ALA A 115 5.47 -20.16 -1.73
N PHE A 116 6.29 -19.93 -2.76
CA PHE A 116 7.70 -19.60 -2.64
C PHE A 116 8.02 -18.37 -3.50
N ASP A 117 9.17 -17.76 -3.22
CA ASP A 117 9.68 -16.59 -3.93
C ASP A 117 10.12 -16.97 -5.36
N THR A 118 9.52 -16.30 -6.34
CA THR A 118 9.71 -16.52 -7.78
C THR A 118 10.62 -15.47 -8.42
N SER A 119 11.34 -14.67 -7.63
CA SER A 119 12.19 -13.59 -8.13
C SER A 119 13.48 -14.05 -8.84
N SER A 120 13.89 -15.30 -8.64
CA SER A 120 15.01 -15.94 -9.36
C SER A 120 14.55 -17.19 -10.11
N ALA A 121 15.42 -17.71 -10.97
CA ALA A 121 15.13 -18.90 -11.76
C ALA A 121 14.95 -20.13 -10.86
N VAL A 122 13.94 -20.95 -11.16
CA VAL A 122 13.53 -22.09 -10.35
C VAL A 122 13.77 -23.36 -11.15
N GLN A 123 14.44 -24.33 -10.55
CA GLN A 123 14.69 -25.62 -11.16
C GLN A 123 13.68 -26.65 -10.68
N LEU A 124 13.33 -27.57 -11.56
CA LEU A 124 12.61 -28.79 -11.26
C LEU A 124 13.55 -29.97 -11.49
N LYS A 125 13.77 -30.77 -10.46
CA LYS A 125 14.38 -32.08 -10.58
C LYS A 125 13.31 -33.15 -10.52
N VAL A 126 13.37 -34.08 -11.45
CA VAL A 126 12.54 -35.27 -11.49
C VAL A 126 13.44 -36.48 -11.47
N SER A 127 13.22 -37.38 -10.53
CA SER A 127 14.01 -38.60 -10.39
C SER A 127 13.11 -39.83 -10.26
N CYS A 128 13.61 -40.96 -10.75
CA CYS A 128 13.08 -42.27 -10.48
C CYS A 128 14.20 -43.32 -10.58
N VAL A 129 13.88 -44.61 -10.42
CA VAL A 129 14.88 -45.69 -10.27
C VAL A 129 15.97 -45.64 -11.35
N GLY A 130 17.14 -45.11 -10.99
CA GLY A 130 18.32 -45.00 -11.86
C GLY A 130 18.26 -43.92 -12.94
N MET A 131 17.26 -43.03 -12.93
CA MET A 131 17.10 -41.97 -13.93
C MET A 131 16.79 -40.62 -13.27
N GLU A 132 17.36 -39.54 -13.81
CA GLU A 132 17.11 -38.17 -13.33
C GLU A 132 17.01 -37.20 -14.53
N ALA A 133 16.18 -36.17 -14.38
CA ALA A 133 16.12 -35.03 -15.26
C ALA A 133 16.02 -33.74 -14.46
N THR A 134 16.69 -32.69 -14.92
CA THR A 134 16.53 -31.33 -14.40
C THR A 134 16.05 -30.42 -15.51
N CYS A 135 15.03 -29.60 -15.25
CA CYS A 135 14.62 -28.52 -16.14
C CYS A 135 14.42 -27.22 -15.37
N TRP A 136 14.32 -26.10 -16.09
CA TRP A 136 13.81 -24.87 -15.52
C TRP A 136 12.29 -24.92 -15.48
N LEU A 137 11.72 -24.50 -14.35
CA LEU A 137 10.28 -24.52 -14.13
C LEU A 137 9.65 -23.29 -14.81
N ASN A 138 8.74 -23.51 -15.75
CA ASN A 138 8.02 -22.43 -16.41
C ASN A 138 6.94 -21.85 -15.49
N LEU A 139 7.21 -20.68 -14.91
CA LEU A 139 6.27 -19.99 -14.03
C LEU A 139 5.25 -19.18 -14.84
N ARG A 140 4.02 -19.69 -15.01
CA ARG A 140 3.00 -19.04 -15.86
C ARG A 140 2.71 -17.60 -15.43
N GLU A 141 2.76 -17.31 -14.14
CA GLU A 141 2.56 -15.95 -13.62
C GLU A 141 3.69 -14.99 -14.06
N GLU A 142 4.96 -15.42 -13.97
CA GLU A 142 6.13 -14.59 -14.30
C GLU A 142 6.32 -14.41 -15.82
N LEU A 143 5.88 -15.38 -16.62
CA LEU A 143 5.92 -15.31 -18.08
C LEU A 143 4.90 -14.31 -18.66
N LYS A 144 3.77 -14.07 -17.97
CA LYS A 144 2.70 -13.16 -18.41
C LYS A 144 2.94 -11.69 -18.06
N ILE A 145 3.89 -11.39 -17.18
CA ILE A 145 4.10 -10.04 -16.68
C ILE A 145 5.14 -9.26 -17.49
N SER A 146 4.88 -7.97 -17.71
CA SER A 146 5.79 -7.08 -18.44
C SER A 146 7.09 -6.81 -17.67
N ALA A 147 8.12 -6.32 -18.36
CA ALA A 147 9.37 -5.91 -17.70
C ALA A 147 9.14 -4.84 -16.62
N GLN A 148 8.25 -3.88 -16.89
CA GLN A 148 7.85 -2.85 -15.91
C GLN A 148 7.15 -3.46 -14.68
N GLU A 149 6.33 -4.49 -14.89
CA GLU A 149 5.63 -5.21 -13.83
C GLU A 149 6.60 -5.96 -12.91
N ARG A 150 7.63 -6.61 -13.51
CA ARG A 150 8.73 -7.24 -12.78
C ARG A 150 9.54 -6.24 -11.97
N GLU A 151 9.89 -5.09 -12.56
CA GLU A 151 10.65 -4.04 -11.86
C GLU A 151 9.88 -3.51 -10.65
N ARG A 152 8.57 -3.28 -10.78
CA ARG A 152 7.69 -2.89 -9.67
C ARG A 152 7.62 -3.94 -8.56
N ARG A 153 7.50 -5.23 -8.90
CA ARG A 153 7.51 -6.33 -7.91
C ARG A 153 8.86 -6.40 -7.19
N ALA A 154 9.96 -6.24 -7.92
CA ALA A 154 11.30 -6.22 -7.36
C ALA A 154 11.52 -5.01 -6.43
N ALA A 155 11.00 -3.83 -6.78
CA ALA A 155 11.03 -2.64 -5.93
C ALA A 155 10.30 -2.87 -4.59
N ILE A 156 9.08 -3.41 -4.63
CA ILE A 156 8.33 -3.80 -3.42
C ILE A 156 9.17 -4.79 -2.58
N SER A 157 9.72 -5.83 -3.19
CA SER A 157 10.52 -6.83 -2.48
C SER A 157 11.77 -6.23 -1.82
N ARG A 158 12.49 -5.34 -2.51
CA ARG A 158 13.66 -4.64 -1.97
C ARG A 158 13.31 -3.79 -0.76
N VAL A 159 12.20 -3.04 -0.82
CA VAL A 159 11.74 -2.21 0.29
C VAL A 159 11.38 -3.07 1.50
N LEU A 160 10.68 -4.18 1.30
CA LEU A 160 10.32 -5.12 2.37
C LEU A 160 11.53 -5.83 3.00
N GLN A 161 12.61 -6.00 2.25
CA GLN A 161 13.86 -6.60 2.73
C GLN A 161 14.78 -5.59 3.43
N GLY A 162 14.44 -4.30 3.46
CA GLY A 162 15.30 -3.24 3.98
C GLY A 162 16.47 -2.86 3.06
N ASN A 163 16.60 -3.49 1.89
CA ASN A 163 17.70 -3.26 0.93
C ASN A 163 17.21 -2.45 -0.28
N PHE A 164 16.82 -1.20 -0.06
CA PHE A 164 16.13 -0.39 -1.06
C PHE A 164 16.79 0.96 -1.35
N SER A 165 16.53 1.47 -2.56
CA SER A 165 16.85 2.84 -2.98
C SER A 165 15.63 3.75 -2.89
N LEU A 166 15.82 5.07 -2.91
CA LEU A 166 14.70 6.04 -2.99
C LEU A 166 13.89 5.88 -4.28
N HIS A 167 14.52 5.38 -5.35
CA HIS A 167 13.81 4.98 -6.57
C HIS A 167 12.80 3.85 -6.32
N ASP A 168 13.15 2.86 -5.49
CA ASP A 168 12.24 1.76 -5.16
C ASP A 168 11.01 2.26 -4.37
N VAL A 169 11.22 3.19 -3.45
CA VAL A 169 10.12 3.84 -2.72
C VAL A 169 9.25 4.67 -3.67
N ALA A 170 9.85 5.39 -4.63
CA ALA A 170 9.11 6.15 -5.64
C ALA A 170 8.22 5.23 -6.48
N GLN A 171 8.71 4.04 -6.84
CA GLN A 171 7.91 3.02 -7.53
C GLN A 171 6.75 2.54 -6.66
N VAL A 172 6.97 2.30 -5.36
CA VAL A 172 5.89 1.94 -4.41
C VAL A 172 4.81 3.02 -4.35
N ILE A 173 5.20 4.30 -4.23
CA ILE A 173 4.25 5.42 -4.23
C ILE A 173 3.52 5.52 -5.58
N GLN A 174 4.21 5.32 -6.70
CA GLN A 174 3.59 5.34 -8.03
C GLN A 174 2.58 4.20 -8.22
N ILE A 175 2.86 3.01 -7.68
CA ILE A 175 1.91 1.89 -7.67
C ILE A 175 0.64 2.31 -6.91
N LEU A 176 0.79 2.86 -5.71
CA LEU A 176 -0.35 3.34 -4.92
C LEU A 176 -1.09 4.50 -5.60
N ALA A 177 -0.36 5.42 -6.25
CA ALA A 177 -0.94 6.55 -6.97
C ALA A 177 -1.73 6.14 -8.22
N SER A 178 -1.20 5.18 -8.99
CA SER A 178 -1.91 4.63 -10.15
C SER A 178 -3.25 4.02 -9.74
N GLN A 179 -3.29 3.32 -8.60
CA GLN A 179 -4.52 2.73 -8.07
C GLN A 179 -5.49 3.77 -7.54
N ALA A 180 -4.99 4.81 -6.88
CA ALA A 180 -5.79 5.96 -6.49
C ALA A 180 -6.32 6.73 -7.71
N GLY A 181 -5.82 6.50 -8.93
CA GLY A 181 -6.15 7.31 -10.10
C GLY A 181 -5.58 8.73 -9.99
N VAL A 182 -4.50 8.89 -9.23
CA VAL A 182 -3.77 10.14 -9.03
C VAL A 182 -2.57 10.14 -9.97
N VAL A 183 -2.53 11.07 -10.92
CA VAL A 183 -1.35 11.24 -11.77
C VAL A 183 -0.26 11.88 -10.93
N ALA A 184 0.66 11.08 -10.40
CA ALA A 184 1.92 11.58 -9.86
C ALA A 184 2.63 12.33 -11.00
N GLY A 185 2.72 13.66 -10.89
CA GLY A 185 3.03 14.56 -11.99
C GLY A 185 4.22 14.10 -12.83
N LYS A 186 4.07 14.15 -14.16
CA LYS A 186 5.17 13.99 -15.11
C LYS A 186 6.27 14.98 -14.73
N SER A 187 7.45 14.48 -14.40
CA SER A 187 8.66 15.29 -14.39
C SER A 187 8.77 15.95 -15.77
N ARG A 188 9.07 17.24 -15.77
CA ARG A 188 9.04 18.13 -16.94
C ARG A 188 10.24 17.83 -17.84
N GLY A 189 10.30 16.64 -18.44
CA GLY A 189 11.20 16.28 -19.52
C GLY A 189 10.45 16.39 -20.83
N LYS A 190 10.94 17.21 -21.77
CA LYS A 190 10.46 17.26 -23.15
C LYS A 190 10.33 15.84 -23.69
N THR A 191 9.10 15.39 -23.92
CA THR A 191 8.83 14.21 -24.76
C THR A 191 9.28 14.59 -26.17
N PRO A 192 10.22 13.86 -26.81
CA PRO A 192 10.44 14.00 -28.24
C PRO A 192 9.13 13.66 -28.93
N GLU A 193 8.74 14.50 -29.88
CA GLU A 193 7.66 14.25 -30.83
C GLU A 193 7.86 12.84 -31.42
N PRO A 194 6.81 11.98 -31.46
CA PRO A 194 6.95 10.63 -31.96
C PRO A 194 7.26 10.72 -33.46
N GLN A 195 8.51 10.43 -33.82
CA GLN A 195 8.82 10.08 -35.20
C GLN A 195 8.01 8.83 -35.56
N PRO A 196 7.42 8.77 -36.77
CA PRO A 196 6.70 7.59 -37.21
C PRO A 196 7.68 6.42 -37.19
N ALA A 197 7.42 5.44 -36.32
CA ALA A 197 8.18 4.22 -36.27
C ALA A 197 8.07 3.53 -37.63
N GLU A 198 9.22 3.25 -38.25
CA GLU A 198 9.32 2.26 -39.30
C GLU A 198 8.65 0.97 -38.81
N GLU A 199 7.80 0.40 -39.68
CA GLU A 199 7.17 -0.91 -39.51
C GLU A 199 8.26 -1.96 -39.26
N LEU A 200 8.54 -2.24 -37.98
CA LEU A 200 9.22 -3.45 -37.57
C LEU A 200 8.18 -4.56 -37.56
N ASP A 201 8.52 -5.62 -38.31
CA ASP A 201 7.77 -6.87 -38.47
C ASP A 201 7.04 -7.30 -37.19
N GLU A 202 5.80 -7.75 -37.37
CA GLU A 202 4.90 -8.27 -36.35
C GLU A 202 5.64 -9.23 -35.39
N ASP A 203 5.97 -8.72 -34.20
CA ASP A 203 6.49 -9.51 -33.09
C ASP A 203 5.51 -10.66 -32.81
N PHE A 204 6.03 -11.89 -32.91
CA PHE A 204 5.33 -13.09 -32.49
C PHE A 204 5.08 -13.03 -30.96
N LEU A 205 3.94 -12.47 -30.57
CA LEU A 205 3.53 -12.34 -29.18
C LEU A 205 3.23 -13.72 -28.59
N PHE A 206 3.71 -13.97 -27.36
CA PHE A 206 3.36 -15.16 -26.57
C PHE A 206 1.85 -15.36 -26.45
N ASP A 207 1.08 -14.27 -26.50
CA ASP A 207 -0.39 -14.28 -26.57
C ASP A 207 -0.91 -15.04 -27.81
N SER A 208 -0.26 -14.92 -28.97
CA SER A 208 -0.61 -15.66 -30.20
C SER A 208 -0.36 -17.17 -30.10
N TRP A 209 0.54 -17.61 -29.21
CA TRP A 209 0.79 -19.03 -28.91
C TRP A 209 -0.22 -19.57 -27.88
N LEU A 210 -0.52 -18.78 -26.84
CA LEU A 210 -1.49 -19.12 -25.79
C LEU A 210 -2.94 -19.08 -26.27
N GLU A 211 -3.26 -18.26 -27.29
CA GLU A 211 -4.60 -18.14 -27.87
C GLU A 211 -5.08 -19.41 -28.62
N SER A 212 -4.21 -20.43 -28.77
CA SER A 212 -4.60 -21.78 -29.17
C SER A 212 -5.21 -22.63 -28.03
N GLY A 213 -5.23 -22.12 -26.78
CA GLY A 213 -5.71 -22.85 -25.60
C GLY A 213 -6.17 -21.95 -24.46
N GLU A 214 -7.39 -21.43 -24.60
CA GLU A 214 -8.34 -20.93 -23.57
C GLU A 214 -7.95 -19.84 -22.54
N LYS A 215 -8.92 -18.92 -22.38
CA LYS A 215 -8.88 -17.66 -21.62
C LYS A 215 -9.42 -17.81 -20.19
N ARG A 216 -8.74 -17.15 -19.21
CA ARG A 216 -9.20 -16.50 -17.93
C ARG A 216 -8.10 -16.62 -16.84
N ALA A 217 -7.92 -15.78 -15.81
CA ALA A 217 -8.67 -14.72 -15.14
C ALA A 217 -7.70 -13.65 -14.55
N LYS A 218 -8.09 -12.37 -14.39
CA LYS A 218 -7.20 -11.24 -14.03
C LYS A 218 -7.42 -10.56 -12.66
N THR A 219 -8.36 -10.99 -11.82
CA THR A 219 -8.87 -10.13 -10.72
C THR A 219 -8.26 -10.35 -9.32
N SER A 220 -7.57 -11.45 -9.04
CA SER A 220 -7.06 -11.74 -7.68
C SER A 220 -5.63 -11.24 -7.40
N SER A 221 -4.83 -11.02 -8.45
CA SER A 221 -3.41 -10.65 -8.33
C SER A 221 -3.20 -9.17 -7.96
N GLU A 222 -4.07 -8.28 -8.46
CA GLU A 222 -3.94 -6.83 -8.23
C GLU A 222 -4.10 -6.46 -6.75
N ARG A 223 -5.09 -7.04 -6.04
CA ARG A 223 -5.32 -6.73 -4.61
C ARG A 223 -4.12 -7.11 -3.74
N ARG A 224 -3.57 -8.31 -3.93
CA ARG A 224 -2.38 -8.79 -3.19
C ARG A 224 -1.17 -7.89 -3.40
N ARG A 225 -1.07 -7.27 -4.58
CA ARG A 225 0.00 -6.35 -4.91
C ARG A 225 -0.09 -5.05 -4.13
N TYR A 226 -1.28 -4.49 -3.99
CA TYR A 226 -1.49 -3.25 -3.24
C TYR A 226 -1.28 -3.43 -1.74
N ASP A 227 -1.72 -4.56 -1.17
CA ASP A 227 -1.39 -4.90 0.21
C ASP A 227 0.14 -4.94 0.41
N LYS A 228 0.89 -5.59 -0.48
CA LYS A 228 2.37 -5.61 -0.40
C LYS A 228 3.01 -4.23 -0.58
N ALA A 229 2.46 -3.40 -1.47
CA ALA A 229 2.94 -2.03 -1.67
C ALA A 229 2.69 -1.15 -0.44
N LEU A 230 1.55 -1.32 0.23
CA LEU A 230 1.24 -0.64 1.49
C LEU A 230 2.15 -1.10 2.63
N THR A 231 2.38 -2.41 2.78
CA THR A 231 3.36 -2.94 3.75
C THR A 231 4.76 -2.38 3.47
N ALA A 232 5.17 -2.29 2.20
CA ALA A 232 6.44 -1.68 1.82
C ALA A 232 6.50 -0.19 2.19
N LEU A 233 5.42 0.58 1.94
CA LEU A 233 5.33 1.98 2.35
C LEU A 233 5.47 2.12 3.87
N ASN A 234 4.77 1.31 4.65
CA ASN A 234 4.86 1.32 6.11
C ASN A 234 6.26 0.95 6.58
N HIS A 235 6.88 -0.08 6.00
CA HIS A 235 8.25 -0.47 6.31
C HIS A 235 9.24 0.70 6.11
N TRP A 236 9.14 1.40 4.98
CA TRP A 236 9.93 2.60 4.74
C TRP A 236 9.65 3.71 5.77
N LEU A 237 8.39 4.09 6.00
CA LEU A 237 8.06 5.15 6.98
C LEU A 237 8.60 4.84 8.39
N ASN A 238 8.62 3.56 8.75
CA ASN A 238 9.12 3.09 10.03
C ASN A 238 10.65 3.05 10.12
N SER A 239 11.37 2.80 9.02
CA SER A 239 12.84 2.75 9.03
C SER A 239 13.48 4.14 9.12
N GLN A 240 12.76 5.18 8.71
CA GLN A 240 13.25 6.57 8.64
C GLN A 240 13.32 7.29 10.01
N SER A 241 13.16 6.57 11.13
CA SER A 241 13.30 7.16 12.47
C SER A 241 14.57 6.76 13.19
N ASP A 242 15.18 5.64 12.81
CA ASP A 242 16.31 5.08 13.54
C ASP A 242 17.62 5.83 13.19
N GLU A 243 17.66 6.50 12.03
CA GLU A 243 18.82 7.29 11.57
C GLU A 243 18.88 8.70 12.19
N ALA A 244 17.83 9.17 12.85
CA ALA A 244 17.78 10.54 13.40
C ALA A 244 18.48 10.68 14.77
N GLU A 245 18.91 9.57 15.39
CA GLU A 245 19.58 9.58 16.71
C GLU A 245 21.11 9.40 16.64
N THR A 246 21.70 9.26 15.43
CA THR A 246 23.14 8.92 15.27
C THR A 246 24.03 10.01 14.65
N ASP A 247 23.52 11.18 14.30
CA ASP A 247 24.30 12.24 13.61
C ASP A 247 24.88 13.33 14.53
N ASP A 248 24.89 13.12 15.86
CA ASP A 248 25.51 14.03 16.84
C ASP A 248 26.89 13.54 17.36
N GLU A 249 27.67 12.85 16.53
CA GLU A 249 29.11 12.67 16.80
C GLU A 249 29.93 13.66 15.97
N GLU A 250 30.53 14.62 16.69
CA GLU A 250 31.51 15.61 16.23
C GLU A 250 32.53 14.99 15.26
N ILE A 251 32.47 15.37 13.99
CA ILE A 251 33.60 15.20 13.08
C ILE A 251 34.49 16.43 13.26
N ASP A 252 35.53 16.23 14.06
CA ASP A 252 36.71 17.07 14.22
C ASP A 252 37.36 17.33 12.84
N GLU A 253 37.43 18.60 12.43
CA GLU A 253 38.06 19.05 11.19
C GLU A 253 39.59 18.94 11.31
N GLY A 254 40.12 17.78 10.96
CA GLY A 254 41.55 17.58 10.72
C GLY A 254 41.91 17.83 9.25
N GLU A 255 42.40 19.02 8.94
CA GLU A 255 43.10 19.35 7.70
C GLU A 255 44.34 18.45 7.51
N ASP A 256 44.45 17.74 6.39
CA ASP A 256 45.74 17.30 5.88
C ASP A 256 45.78 17.24 4.35
N GLU A 257 46.74 17.98 3.80
CA GLU A 257 47.02 18.17 2.37
C GLU A 257 47.60 16.90 1.71
N ALA A 258 47.20 16.61 0.46
CA ALA A 258 48.05 15.89 -0.50
C ALA A 258 47.69 16.17 -1.99
N PRO A 259 48.65 16.02 -2.94
CA PRO A 259 48.82 16.91 -4.10
C PRO A 259 48.15 16.44 -5.43
N PRO A 260 48.15 17.27 -6.50
CA PRO A 260 47.36 16.99 -7.70
C PRO A 260 48.13 16.10 -8.69
N VAL A 261 47.54 14.97 -9.06
CA VAL A 261 48.04 14.13 -10.16
C VAL A 261 47.19 14.33 -11.41
N LYS A 262 47.79 14.95 -12.43
CA LYS A 262 47.28 14.96 -13.81
C LYS A 262 47.76 13.70 -14.54
N LYS A 263 46.86 12.89 -15.11
CA LYS A 263 47.05 12.29 -16.45
C LYS A 263 45.78 11.68 -17.06
N LYS A 264 45.45 12.28 -18.20
CA LYS A 264 44.67 11.92 -19.40
C LYS A 264 44.30 10.46 -19.70
N LEU A 265 43.07 10.35 -20.23
CA LEU A 265 42.57 9.58 -21.40
C LEU A 265 42.68 8.05 -21.39
N SER A 266 41.52 7.39 -21.27
CA SER A 266 41.08 6.44 -22.29
C SER A 266 39.56 6.50 -22.43
N ASP A 267 39.12 6.74 -23.67
CA ASP A 267 37.77 6.62 -24.17
C ASP A 267 37.25 5.19 -23.98
N GLY A 268 36.02 5.05 -23.48
CA GLY A 268 35.36 3.75 -23.42
C GLY A 268 34.37 3.54 -22.28
N ARG A 269 33.73 4.58 -21.75
CA ARG A 269 32.63 4.43 -20.78
C ARG A 269 31.67 5.60 -20.90
N ASN A 270 30.56 5.43 -21.61
CA ASN A 270 29.48 6.43 -21.59
C ASN A 270 28.07 5.82 -21.52
N GLU A 271 27.94 4.50 -21.32
CA GLU A 271 26.64 3.87 -21.03
C GLU A 271 26.39 3.73 -19.52
N ASP A 272 27.43 3.52 -18.70
CA ASP A 272 27.33 3.56 -17.22
C ASP A 272 26.87 4.92 -16.66
N ALA A 273 27.04 6.00 -17.44
CA ALA A 273 26.59 7.34 -17.08
C ALA A 273 25.10 7.58 -17.36
N ARG A 274 24.43 6.71 -18.15
CA ARG A 274 22.98 6.80 -18.40
C ARG A 274 22.17 6.07 -17.34
N ASP A 275 22.66 4.96 -16.78
CA ASP A 275 21.98 4.28 -15.67
C ASP A 275 22.12 5.03 -14.33
N ARG A 276 23.21 5.78 -14.14
CA ARG A 276 23.38 6.70 -13.00
C ARG A 276 22.61 8.03 -13.13
N ARG A 277 21.83 8.19 -14.20
CA ARG A 277 20.84 9.29 -14.35
C ARG A 277 19.41 8.83 -14.07
N ARG A 278 19.21 7.69 -13.41
CA ARG A 278 17.99 7.47 -12.62
C ARG A 278 17.99 8.57 -11.56
N GLN A 279 17.09 9.54 -11.70
CA GLN A 279 17.02 10.74 -10.85
C GLN A 279 17.15 10.34 -9.38
N ASP A 280 18.25 10.74 -8.73
CA ASP A 280 18.38 10.67 -7.28
C ASP A 280 17.33 11.62 -6.70
N LEU A 281 16.14 11.08 -6.45
CA LEU A 281 15.07 11.78 -5.75
C LEU A 281 15.54 11.98 -4.32
N SER A 282 15.52 13.21 -3.85
CA SER A 282 15.75 13.54 -2.45
C SER A 282 14.61 13.00 -1.57
N MET A 283 14.89 12.78 -0.28
CA MET A 283 13.85 12.44 0.71
C MET A 283 12.70 13.46 0.74
N THR A 284 13.01 14.75 0.54
CA THR A 284 12.01 15.81 0.45
C THR A 284 11.07 15.60 -0.74
N GLU A 285 11.59 15.26 -1.92
CA GLU A 285 10.79 14.97 -3.10
C GLU A 285 9.89 13.73 -2.90
N MET A 286 10.38 12.73 -2.16
CA MET A 286 9.62 11.55 -1.79
C MET A 286 8.41 11.87 -0.91
N TYR A 287 8.59 12.70 0.12
CA TYR A 287 7.47 13.18 0.94
C TYR A 287 6.48 14.04 0.14
N VAL A 288 6.96 14.86 -0.81
CA VAL A 288 6.08 15.64 -1.69
C VAL A 288 5.22 14.73 -2.58
N LEU A 289 5.78 13.64 -3.10
CA LEU A 289 5.01 12.65 -3.86
C LEU A 289 3.95 11.96 -3.01
N LEU A 290 4.31 11.57 -1.78
CA LEU A 290 3.37 10.95 -0.83
C LEU A 290 2.25 11.91 -0.42
N ASP A 291 2.58 13.17 -0.15
CA ASP A 291 1.61 14.18 0.25
C ASP A 291 0.62 14.48 -0.89
N ARG A 292 1.09 14.56 -2.14
CA ARG A 292 0.22 14.68 -3.33
C ARG A 292 -0.71 13.47 -3.51
N LEU A 293 -0.22 12.26 -3.23
CA LEU A 293 -1.06 11.07 -3.22
C LEU A 293 -2.16 11.18 -2.16
N CYS A 294 -1.79 11.55 -0.93
CA CYS A 294 -2.72 11.71 0.19
C CYS A 294 -3.78 12.79 -0.08
N GLU A 295 -3.42 13.89 -0.75
CA GLU A 295 -4.37 14.96 -1.15
C GLU A 295 -5.37 14.50 -2.23
N GLY A 296 -4.98 13.57 -3.10
CA GLY A 296 -5.83 13.06 -4.18
C GLY A 296 -6.83 11.99 -3.74
N ILE A 297 -6.52 11.23 -2.68
CA ILE A 297 -7.33 10.09 -2.21
C ILE A 297 -8.75 10.50 -1.77
N PRO A 298 -8.98 11.56 -0.98
CA PRO A 298 -10.32 11.93 -0.54
C PRO A 298 -11.29 12.17 -1.68
N LYS A 299 -10.85 12.88 -2.74
CA LYS A 299 -11.68 13.14 -3.92
C LYS A 299 -12.11 11.84 -4.60
N LYS A 300 -11.25 10.83 -4.59
CA LYS A 300 -11.51 9.53 -5.21
C LYS A 300 -12.43 8.65 -4.38
N LEU A 301 -12.33 8.72 -3.05
CA LEU A 301 -13.27 8.06 -2.15
C LEU A 301 -14.65 8.71 -2.17
N ASP A 302 -14.73 10.02 -2.40
CA ASP A 302 -16.00 10.74 -2.58
C ASP A 302 -16.70 10.31 -3.89
N GLU A 303 -15.93 10.17 -4.98
CA GLU A 303 -16.44 9.72 -6.28
C GLU A 303 -16.84 8.23 -6.27
N GLN A 304 -16.12 7.38 -5.55
CA GLN A 304 -16.26 5.91 -5.58
C GLN A 304 -16.01 5.26 -4.21
N PRO A 305 -16.92 5.43 -3.23
CA PRO A 305 -16.72 4.90 -1.88
C PRO A 305 -16.82 3.36 -1.81
N ASP A 306 -17.50 2.74 -2.78
CA ASP A 306 -17.78 1.30 -2.81
C ASP A 306 -16.65 0.45 -3.41
N ARG A 307 -15.56 1.08 -3.84
CA ARG A 307 -14.44 0.38 -4.48
C ARG A 307 -13.77 -0.63 -3.55
N ALA A 308 -13.36 -1.77 -4.10
CA ALA A 308 -12.84 -2.90 -3.32
C ALA A 308 -11.58 -2.59 -2.48
N ASP A 309 -10.85 -1.55 -2.86
CA ASP A 309 -9.60 -1.06 -2.27
C ASP A 309 -9.78 0.26 -1.50
N ALA A 310 -11.01 0.74 -1.26
CA ALA A 310 -11.26 1.99 -0.56
C ALA A 310 -10.60 2.04 0.83
N GLY A 311 -10.65 0.93 1.57
CA GLY A 311 -10.01 0.80 2.87
C GLY A 311 -8.47 0.84 2.80
N LEU A 312 -7.87 0.37 1.70
CA LEU A 312 -6.43 0.48 1.48
C LEU A 312 -6.00 1.93 1.26
N LEU A 313 -6.77 2.68 0.47
CA LEU A 313 -6.49 4.09 0.21
C LEU A 313 -6.61 4.92 1.49
N ALA A 314 -7.63 4.67 2.31
CA ALA A 314 -7.76 5.30 3.62
C ALA A 314 -6.55 5.00 4.53
N GLU A 315 -6.04 3.76 4.49
CA GLU A 315 -4.88 3.35 5.27
C GLU A 315 -3.58 4.01 4.81
N VAL A 316 -3.36 4.21 3.51
CA VAL A 316 -2.20 4.98 3.00
C VAL A 316 -2.12 6.36 3.66
N VAL A 317 -3.26 7.05 3.77
CA VAL A 317 -3.30 8.38 4.39
C VAL A 317 -3.12 8.27 5.91
N ALA A 318 -3.70 7.24 6.54
CA ALA A 318 -3.52 6.98 7.97
C ALA A 318 -2.04 6.75 8.31
N SER A 319 -1.32 5.97 7.50
CA SER A 319 0.12 5.72 7.67
C SER A 319 0.93 7.00 7.67
N ARG A 320 0.66 7.91 6.71
CA ARG A 320 1.34 9.20 6.66
C ARG A 320 1.00 10.10 7.85
N VAL A 321 -0.27 10.11 8.26
CA VAL A 321 -0.74 10.89 9.42
C VAL A 321 -0.10 10.40 10.71
N VAL A 322 -0.06 9.09 10.94
CA VAL A 322 0.55 8.49 12.12
C VAL A 322 2.06 8.70 12.14
N ASP A 323 2.76 8.53 11.01
CA ASP A 323 4.19 8.86 10.90
C ASP A 323 4.48 10.31 11.32
N ARG A 324 3.71 11.28 10.82
CA ARG A 324 3.85 12.69 11.21
C ARG A 324 3.64 12.90 12.71
N THR A 325 2.58 12.33 13.27
CA THR A 325 2.25 12.48 14.70
C THR A 325 3.29 11.79 15.60
N ILE A 326 3.87 10.67 15.17
CA ILE A 326 4.96 10.02 15.92
C ILE A 326 6.22 10.90 15.90
N ARG A 327 6.58 11.48 14.75
CA ARG A 327 7.74 12.40 14.64
C ARG A 327 7.53 13.71 15.38
N GLN A 328 6.30 14.18 15.48
CA GLN A 328 5.93 15.43 16.14
C GLN A 328 4.72 15.21 17.05
N PRO A 329 4.93 14.73 18.30
CA PRO A 329 3.84 14.37 19.21
C PRO A 329 2.85 15.50 19.53
N ALA A 330 3.30 16.76 19.44
CA ALA A 330 2.45 17.94 19.60
C ALA A 330 1.47 18.16 18.43
N PHE A 331 1.69 17.50 17.29
CA PHE A 331 0.94 17.67 16.05
C PHE A 331 -0.11 16.57 15.86
N VAL A 332 -1.10 16.53 16.74
CA VAL A 332 -2.18 15.52 16.73
C VAL A 332 -3.33 15.85 15.78
N GLU A 333 -3.45 17.12 15.37
CA GLU A 333 -4.51 17.62 14.49
C GLU A 333 -4.72 16.78 13.21
N PRO A 334 -3.68 16.25 12.53
CA PRO A 334 -3.87 15.38 11.37
C PRO A 334 -4.61 14.08 11.68
N CYS A 335 -4.40 13.47 12.86
CA CYS A 335 -5.15 12.28 13.29
C CYS A 335 -6.64 12.61 13.46
N VAL A 336 -6.93 13.75 14.09
CA VAL A 336 -8.32 14.24 14.27
C VAL A 336 -8.97 14.53 12.93
N SER A 337 -8.26 15.20 12.02
CA SER A 337 -8.75 15.51 10.67
C SER A 337 -8.99 14.24 9.85
N TRP A 338 -8.12 13.22 9.98
CA TRP A 338 -8.34 11.94 9.30
C TRP A 338 -9.61 11.28 9.82
N LEU A 339 -9.81 11.24 11.16
CA LEU A 339 -11.00 10.63 11.77
C LEU A 339 -12.28 11.30 11.27
N ASP A 340 -12.31 12.63 11.22
CA ASP A 340 -13.47 13.38 10.72
C ASP A 340 -13.75 13.07 9.23
N GLN A 341 -12.73 13.21 8.38
CA GLN A 341 -12.87 13.07 6.94
C GLN A 341 -13.15 11.62 6.52
N TYR A 342 -12.30 10.68 6.94
CA TYR A 342 -12.33 9.32 6.43
C TYR A 342 -13.39 8.44 7.09
N SER A 343 -13.93 8.80 8.26
CA SER A 343 -15.10 8.11 8.82
C SER A 343 -16.39 8.37 8.06
N SER A 344 -16.45 9.45 7.26
CA SER A 344 -17.69 9.91 6.63
C SER A 344 -18.01 9.23 5.29
N PHE A 345 -17.04 8.55 4.67
CA PHE A 345 -17.24 7.88 3.38
C PHE A 345 -18.11 6.62 3.52
N GLY A 346 -18.98 6.38 2.54
CA GLY A 346 -19.92 5.26 2.52
C GLY A 346 -19.31 3.92 2.13
N TYR A 347 -18.26 3.45 2.82
CA TYR A 347 -17.51 2.24 2.41
C TYR A 347 -18.38 0.98 2.29
N ALA A 348 -18.05 0.12 1.32
CA ALA A 348 -18.51 -1.27 1.25
C ALA A 348 -18.00 -2.10 2.46
N ALA A 349 -18.69 -3.18 2.82
CA ALA A 349 -18.44 -3.93 4.06
C ALA A 349 -16.97 -4.36 4.31
N PRO A 350 -16.21 -4.90 3.33
CA PRO A 350 -14.81 -5.26 3.55
C PRO A 350 -13.91 -4.06 3.81
N ALA A 351 -14.15 -2.93 3.13
CA ALA A 351 -13.42 -1.69 3.34
C ALA A 351 -13.80 -1.05 4.68
N ARG A 352 -15.09 -1.10 5.04
CA ARG A 352 -15.62 -0.59 6.31
C ARG A 352 -14.97 -1.25 7.52
N ALA A 353 -14.83 -2.58 7.51
CA ALA A 353 -14.16 -3.30 8.60
C ALA A 353 -12.71 -2.81 8.80
N ARG A 354 -11.95 -2.66 7.70
CA ARG A 354 -10.58 -2.11 7.73
C ARG A 354 -10.54 -0.69 8.28
N VAL A 355 -11.42 0.20 7.79
CA VAL A 355 -11.46 1.61 8.23
C VAL A 355 -11.89 1.74 9.68
N ALA A 356 -12.85 0.93 10.16
CA ALA A 356 -13.29 0.92 11.55
C ALA A 356 -12.17 0.56 12.53
N GLN A 357 -11.37 -0.46 12.21
CA GLN A 357 -10.18 -0.84 12.98
C GLN A 357 -9.18 0.33 13.07
N ILE A 358 -8.87 0.98 11.94
CA ILE A 358 -7.93 2.11 11.90
C ILE A 358 -8.49 3.31 12.68
N ALA A 359 -9.79 3.61 12.52
CA ALA A 359 -10.44 4.71 13.21
C ALA A 359 -10.44 4.51 14.72
N ALA A 360 -10.74 3.30 15.21
CA ALA A 360 -10.71 2.99 16.64
C ALA A 360 -9.30 3.17 17.24
N ALA A 361 -8.28 2.58 16.60
CA ALA A 361 -6.89 2.71 17.04
C ALA A 361 -6.41 4.17 17.00
N MET A 362 -6.73 4.91 15.93
CA MET A 362 -6.33 6.30 15.80
C MET A 362 -7.06 7.24 16.76
N ALA A 363 -8.33 6.99 17.07
CA ALA A 363 -9.08 7.76 18.07
C ALA A 363 -8.44 7.65 19.46
N VAL A 364 -8.08 6.42 19.84
CA VAL A 364 -7.36 6.13 21.09
C VAL A 364 -5.99 6.79 21.09
N TYR A 365 -5.24 6.63 20.00
CA TYR A 365 -3.91 7.22 19.84
C TYR A 365 -3.95 8.75 19.94
N ALA A 366 -4.87 9.40 19.21
CA ALA A 366 -5.05 10.85 19.24
C ALA A 366 -5.46 11.35 20.63
N MET A 367 -6.39 10.66 21.31
CA MET A 367 -6.77 10.98 22.68
C MET A 367 -5.56 10.96 23.62
N SER A 368 -4.78 9.88 23.59
CA SER A 368 -3.61 9.76 24.46
C SER A 368 -2.59 10.87 24.22
N ARG A 369 -2.38 11.26 22.95
CA ARG A 369 -1.47 12.37 22.62
C ARG A 369 -2.02 13.73 23.08
N LEU A 370 -3.32 13.98 22.93
CA LEU A 370 -3.98 15.20 23.42
C LEU A 370 -3.92 15.30 24.95
N ASP A 371 -4.18 14.19 25.66
CA ASP A 371 -4.06 14.13 27.13
C ASP A 371 -2.62 14.44 27.56
N ALA A 372 -1.61 13.88 26.88
CA ALA A 372 -0.20 14.09 27.21
C ALA A 372 0.25 15.55 27.07
N ILE A 373 -0.31 16.29 26.10
CA ILE A 373 -0.02 17.72 25.90
C ILE A 373 -0.99 18.65 26.66
N GLY A 374 -1.91 18.10 27.47
CA GLY A 374 -2.90 18.87 28.22
C GLY A 374 -3.94 19.59 27.35
N SER A 375 -4.16 19.14 26.12
CA SER A 375 -5.14 19.71 25.20
C SER A 375 -6.53 19.11 25.42
N PRO A 376 -7.63 19.87 25.23
CA PRO A 376 -8.98 19.34 25.36
C PRO A 376 -9.22 18.16 24.42
N VAL A 377 -9.67 17.03 24.96
CA VAL A 377 -9.98 15.82 24.19
C VAL A 377 -11.43 15.85 23.69
N PRO A 378 -11.67 15.82 22.36
CA PRO A 378 -13.01 15.81 21.79
C PRO A 378 -13.61 14.38 21.79
N LEU A 379 -13.82 13.80 22.97
CA LEU A 379 -14.27 12.41 23.14
C LEU A 379 -15.55 12.08 22.34
N SER A 380 -16.52 13.01 22.32
CA SER A 380 -17.77 12.87 21.57
C SER A 380 -17.53 12.76 20.06
N SER A 381 -16.63 13.58 19.51
CA SER A 381 -16.29 13.56 18.09
C SER A 381 -15.54 12.27 17.72
N PHE A 382 -14.67 11.77 18.61
CA PHE A 382 -14.00 10.48 18.42
C PHE A 382 -14.97 9.33 18.40
N LYS A 383 -15.92 9.29 19.35
CA LYS A 383 -16.97 8.27 19.38
C LYS A 383 -17.77 8.26 18.08
N GLU A 384 -18.26 9.43 17.65
CA GLU A 384 -19.04 9.51 16.41
C GLU A 384 -18.22 9.14 15.16
N ALA A 385 -16.95 9.53 15.08
CA ALA A 385 -16.10 9.14 13.98
C ALA A 385 -15.95 7.61 13.89
N VAL A 386 -15.75 6.93 15.02
CA VAL A 386 -15.64 5.47 15.01
C VAL A 386 -16.99 4.80 14.73
N ASP A 387 -18.09 5.29 15.30
CA ASP A 387 -19.45 4.78 15.03
C ASP A 387 -19.85 4.96 13.54
N ARG A 388 -19.44 6.07 12.92
CA ARG A 388 -19.62 6.28 11.46
C ARG A 388 -18.77 5.31 10.64
N ALA A 389 -17.51 5.13 11.02
CA ALA A 389 -16.58 4.22 10.34
C ALA A 389 -17.02 2.75 10.44
N SER A 390 -17.58 2.31 11.58
CA SER A 390 -18.14 0.96 11.76
C SER A 390 -19.52 0.81 11.10
N GLY A 391 -20.26 1.91 10.97
CA GLY A 391 -21.65 1.94 10.50
C GLY A 391 -22.68 1.58 11.58
N THR A 392 -22.25 1.39 12.82
CA THR A 392 -23.10 1.04 13.98
C THR A 392 -22.53 1.60 15.27
N SER A 393 -23.37 1.89 16.26
CA SER A 393 -22.84 2.27 17.58
C SER A 393 -22.20 1.08 18.27
N LEU A 394 -20.98 1.27 18.77
CA LEU A 394 -20.18 0.20 19.36
C LEU A 394 -20.28 0.21 20.89
N ASN A 395 -20.29 -0.98 21.48
CA ASN A 395 -20.06 -1.13 22.92
C ASN A 395 -18.55 -1.09 23.24
N VAL A 396 -18.21 -1.12 24.54
CA VAL A 396 -16.81 -0.99 25.01
C VAL A 396 -15.94 -2.14 24.50
N GLU A 397 -16.45 -3.36 24.50
CA GLU A 397 -15.71 -4.56 24.08
C GLU A 397 -15.48 -4.57 22.58
N GLU A 398 -16.50 -4.24 21.78
CA GLU A 398 -16.41 -4.12 20.32
C GLU A 398 -15.41 -3.05 19.91
N PHE A 399 -15.46 -1.88 20.55
CA PHE A 399 -14.51 -0.80 20.28
C PHE A 399 -13.08 -1.22 20.65
N ALA A 400 -12.89 -1.83 21.83
CA ALA A 400 -11.57 -2.28 22.27
C ALA A 400 -10.99 -3.35 21.35
N SER A 401 -11.82 -4.27 20.84
CA SER A 401 -11.43 -5.27 19.84
C SER A 401 -10.96 -4.59 18.55
N LEU A 402 -11.75 -3.65 18.02
CA LEU A 402 -11.37 -2.91 16.81
C LEU A 402 -10.10 -2.09 17.00
N ALA A 403 -9.91 -1.44 18.16
CA ALA A 403 -8.70 -0.70 18.46
C ALA A 403 -7.48 -1.62 18.54
N LYS A 404 -7.62 -2.79 19.17
CA LYS A 404 -6.55 -3.81 19.23
C LYS A 404 -6.16 -4.30 17.83
N GLU A 405 -7.14 -4.70 17.03
CA GLU A 405 -6.92 -5.13 15.63
C GLU A 405 -6.30 -3.99 14.79
N GLY A 406 -6.68 -2.74 15.04
CA GLY A 406 -6.09 -1.58 14.40
C GLY A 406 -4.62 -1.37 14.79
N PHE A 407 -4.28 -1.54 16.07
CA PHE A 407 -2.90 -1.44 16.58
C PHE A 407 -1.99 -2.60 16.12
N GLU A 408 -2.55 -3.73 15.71
CA GLU A 408 -1.79 -4.84 15.10
C GLU A 408 -1.31 -4.52 13.67
N ARG A 409 -1.80 -3.44 13.05
CA ARG A 409 -1.35 -3.01 11.72
C ARG A 409 0.05 -2.40 11.70
N ASP A 410 0.72 -2.55 10.56
CA ASP A 410 2.09 -2.05 10.30
C ASP A 410 2.27 -0.54 10.52
N LEU A 411 1.22 0.26 10.35
CA LEU A 411 1.27 1.71 10.54
C LEU A 411 1.47 2.14 12.01
N PHE A 412 1.20 1.24 12.96
CA PHE A 412 1.46 1.44 14.39
C PHE A 412 2.65 0.61 14.89
N SER A 413 3.44 0.01 13.99
CA SER A 413 4.54 -0.89 14.35
C SER A 413 5.57 -0.26 15.31
N ARG A 414 5.74 1.06 15.24
CA ARG A 414 6.64 1.85 16.09
C ARG A 414 6.19 1.99 17.55
N LEU A 415 4.92 1.72 17.84
CA LEU A 415 4.44 1.68 19.22
C LEU A 415 4.83 0.33 19.84
N THR A 416 5.33 0.33 21.07
CA THR A 416 5.61 -0.91 21.80
C THR A 416 4.30 -1.69 22.04
N MET A 417 4.38 -3.01 22.18
CA MET A 417 3.19 -3.84 22.49
C MET A 417 2.50 -3.39 23.78
N ASP A 418 3.29 -2.99 24.78
CA ASP A 418 2.77 -2.49 26.05
C ASP A 418 2.05 -1.13 25.90
N GLU A 419 2.56 -0.24 25.04
CA GLU A 419 1.87 1.00 24.71
C GLU A 419 0.55 0.73 23.99
N ARG A 420 0.54 -0.17 23.01
CA ARG A 420 -0.68 -0.53 22.27
C ARG A 420 -1.75 -1.10 23.20
N GLN A 421 -1.36 -1.96 24.15
CA GLN A 421 -2.29 -2.54 25.12
C GLN A 421 -2.84 -1.48 26.08
N ARG A 422 -1.97 -0.66 26.68
CA ARG A 422 -2.40 0.43 27.58
C ARG A 422 -3.32 1.42 26.86
N LEU A 423 -3.02 1.72 25.60
CA LEU A 423 -3.86 2.57 24.76
C LEU A 423 -5.23 1.92 24.56
N ALA A 424 -5.30 0.66 24.17
CA ALA A 424 -6.57 -0.05 23.99
C ALA A 424 -7.46 -0.01 25.25
N ASP A 425 -6.87 -0.09 26.45
CA ASP A 425 -7.60 -0.03 27.72
C ASP A 425 -8.26 1.36 27.97
N THR A 426 -7.82 2.41 27.28
CA THR A 426 -8.44 3.73 27.36
C THR A 426 -9.69 3.90 26.48
N ALA A 427 -10.03 2.91 25.64
CA ALA A 427 -11.22 2.90 24.77
C ALA A 427 -12.52 3.18 25.53
N ALA A 428 -12.63 2.71 26.77
CA ALA A 428 -13.82 2.90 27.60
C ALA A 428 -14.19 4.38 27.78
N ARG A 429 -13.22 5.30 27.82
CA ARG A 429 -13.47 6.74 27.94
C ARG A 429 -14.17 7.32 26.70
N ILE A 430 -13.79 6.86 25.51
CA ILE A 430 -14.39 7.31 24.25
C ILE A 430 -15.81 6.75 24.14
N VAL A 431 -16.00 5.44 24.39
CA VAL A 431 -17.32 4.80 24.28
C VAL A 431 -18.31 5.33 25.33
N SER A 432 -17.84 5.64 26.54
CA SER A 432 -18.69 6.21 27.60
C SER A 432 -19.05 7.68 27.36
N ALA A 433 -18.43 8.35 26.39
CA ALA A 433 -18.77 9.72 26.06
C ALA A 433 -20.17 9.83 25.43
N ALA A 434 -20.84 10.94 25.70
CA ALA A 434 -22.04 11.34 24.97
C ALA A 434 -21.68 11.57 23.50
N THR A 435 -22.61 11.31 22.58
CA THR A 435 -22.45 11.74 21.18
C THR A 435 -22.40 13.28 21.11
N VAL A 436 -21.90 13.84 20.01
CA VAL A 436 -21.86 15.31 19.83
C VAL A 436 -23.29 15.86 19.84
N ASP A 437 -24.24 15.15 19.23
CA ASP A 437 -25.66 15.49 19.29
C ASP A 437 -26.20 15.45 20.74
N ASP A 438 -25.86 14.43 21.55
CA ASP A 438 -26.30 14.35 22.95
C ASP A 438 -25.69 15.45 23.81
N ALA A 439 -24.39 15.75 23.61
CA ALA A 439 -23.70 16.84 24.28
C ALA A 439 -24.31 18.21 23.93
N LEU A 440 -24.65 18.42 22.66
CA LEU A 440 -25.36 19.60 22.18
C LEU A 440 -26.76 19.70 22.81
N ILE A 441 -27.53 18.61 22.85
CA ILE A 441 -28.87 18.59 23.47
C ILE A 441 -28.77 18.97 24.95
N ALA A 442 -27.79 18.44 25.67
CA ALA A 442 -27.54 18.78 27.06
C ALA A 442 -27.18 20.27 27.21
N LEU A 443 -26.31 20.80 26.35
CA LEU A 443 -25.94 22.22 26.32
C LEU A 443 -27.15 23.13 26.09
N LEU A 444 -28.01 22.80 25.11
CA LEU A 444 -29.21 23.57 24.79
C LEU A 444 -30.22 23.56 25.95
N ARG A 445 -30.40 22.41 26.61
CA ARG A 445 -31.25 22.29 27.80
C ARG A 445 -30.73 23.14 28.95
N MET A 446 -29.43 23.09 29.23
CA MET A 446 -28.80 23.94 30.26
C MET A 446 -28.94 25.43 29.92
N ALA A 447 -28.75 25.81 28.66
CA ALA A 447 -28.88 27.18 28.19
C ALA A 447 -30.33 27.71 28.33
N ALA A 448 -31.33 26.86 28.10
CA ALA A 448 -32.75 27.21 28.27
C ALA A 448 -33.13 27.41 29.75
N THR A 449 -32.63 26.56 30.66
CA THR A 449 -32.90 26.69 32.10
C THR A 449 -32.11 27.81 32.79
N GLY A 450 -31.14 28.40 32.10
CA GLY A 450 -30.27 29.45 32.60
C GLY A 450 -28.93 28.90 33.14
N PRO A 451 -27.82 29.65 32.98
CA PRO A 451 -26.50 29.18 33.39
C PRO A 451 -26.43 28.98 34.90
N SER A 452 -25.94 27.81 35.31
CA SER A 452 -25.49 27.56 36.68
C SER A 452 -24.40 28.58 37.05
N ARG A 453 -24.34 29.04 38.30
CA ARG A 453 -23.36 30.05 38.77
C ARG A 453 -21.91 29.52 38.85
N GLY A 454 -21.53 28.58 38.00
CA GLY A 454 -20.16 28.09 37.90
C GLY A 454 -19.23 29.12 37.23
N ARG A 455 -17.92 28.93 37.41
CA ARG A 455 -16.84 29.76 36.82
C ARG A 455 -15.97 28.97 35.83
N GLY A 456 -16.52 27.96 35.17
CA GLY A 456 -15.79 27.15 34.18
C GLY A 456 -15.97 27.62 32.73
N GLN A 457 -15.12 27.12 31.83
CA GLN A 457 -15.26 27.33 30.38
C GLN A 457 -16.60 26.81 29.85
N ALA A 458 -17.09 25.69 30.39
CA ALA A 458 -18.41 25.14 30.08
C ALA A 458 -19.55 26.13 30.44
N ASP A 459 -19.45 26.84 31.57
CA ASP A 459 -20.45 27.84 31.96
C ASP A 459 -20.44 29.05 31.01
N GLN A 460 -19.26 29.43 30.49
CA GLN A 460 -19.16 30.49 29.49
C GLN A 460 -19.83 30.08 28.18
N GLU A 461 -19.63 28.84 27.73
CA GLU A 461 -20.30 28.32 26.53
C GLU A 461 -21.81 28.26 26.72
N VAL A 462 -22.30 27.76 27.86
CA VAL A 462 -23.74 27.77 28.21
C VAL A 462 -24.28 29.20 28.19
N ALA A 463 -23.58 30.16 28.78
CA ALA A 463 -24.00 31.55 28.82
C ALA A 463 -24.05 32.19 27.43
N GLN A 464 -23.07 31.92 26.56
CA GLN A 464 -23.05 32.39 25.18
C GLN A 464 -24.23 31.83 24.37
N VAL A 465 -24.48 30.53 24.47
CA VAL A 465 -25.62 29.89 23.80
C VAL A 465 -26.94 30.44 24.32
N ALA A 466 -27.10 30.57 25.64
CA ALA A 466 -28.29 31.15 26.26
C ALA A 466 -28.53 32.60 25.83
N GLN A 467 -27.47 33.38 25.63
CA GLN A 467 -27.56 34.75 25.13
C GLN A 467 -27.97 34.78 23.64
N ALA A 468 -27.42 33.89 22.82
CA ALA A 468 -27.77 33.77 21.40
C ALA A 468 -29.25 33.36 21.22
N MET A 469 -29.72 32.38 22.00
CA MET A 469 -31.12 31.96 22.02
C MET A 469 -32.05 33.11 22.41
N ARG A 470 -31.69 33.92 23.42
CA ARG A 470 -32.46 35.09 23.84
C ARG A 470 -32.51 36.19 22.77
N THR A 471 -31.38 36.46 22.11
CA THR A 471 -31.25 37.48 21.06
C THR A 471 -32.21 37.20 19.89
N HIS A 472 -32.47 35.94 19.58
CA HIS A 472 -33.38 35.49 18.51
C HIS A 472 -34.65 34.82 19.02
N SER A 473 -35.10 35.12 20.24
CA SER A 473 -36.27 34.48 20.87
C SER A 473 -37.57 34.56 20.06
N ARG A 474 -37.68 35.54 19.14
CA ARG A 474 -38.83 35.70 18.24
C ARG A 474 -38.80 34.77 17.02
N LEU A 475 -37.65 34.18 16.71
CA LEU A 475 -37.49 33.24 15.60
C LEU A 475 -37.52 31.81 16.16
N PRO A 476 -38.16 30.84 15.47
CA PRO A 476 -38.06 29.45 15.85
C PRO A 476 -36.60 29.00 15.86
N LEU A 477 -36.13 28.35 16.94
CA LEU A 477 -34.77 27.79 17.02
C LEU A 477 -34.44 26.86 15.83
N THR A 478 -35.46 26.21 15.25
CA THR A 478 -35.34 25.37 14.05
C THR A 478 -34.88 26.13 12.79
N GLN A 479 -34.98 27.46 12.75
CA GLN A 479 -34.41 28.26 11.66
C GLN A 479 -32.88 28.33 11.72
N GLY A 480 -32.28 28.14 12.90
CA GLY A 480 -30.83 28.04 13.06
C GLY A 480 -30.25 26.68 12.62
N LEU A 481 -31.10 25.70 12.28
CA LEU A 481 -30.70 24.32 12.02
C LEU A 481 -30.28 24.10 10.56
N LEU A 482 -29.01 23.73 10.37
CA LEU A 482 -28.40 23.27 9.14
C LEU A 482 -28.35 21.75 9.09
N ASP A 483 -28.58 21.22 7.89
CA ASP A 483 -28.24 19.86 7.49
C ASP A 483 -26.95 19.88 6.63
N THR A 484 -26.56 18.73 6.09
CA THR A 484 -25.37 18.60 5.24
C THR A 484 -25.41 19.53 4.03
N ALA A 485 -26.58 19.68 3.39
CA ALA A 485 -26.76 20.61 2.28
C ALA A 485 -26.67 22.08 2.73
N GLY A 486 -27.12 22.36 3.95
CA GLY A 486 -26.98 23.65 4.62
C GLY A 486 -25.53 24.04 4.87
N ILE A 487 -24.70 23.12 5.38
CA ILE A 487 -23.26 23.34 5.55
C ILE A 487 -22.58 23.62 4.21
N ALA A 488 -22.95 22.90 3.14
CA ALA A 488 -22.34 23.08 1.82
C ALA A 488 -22.55 24.48 1.23
N ARG A 489 -23.61 25.19 1.65
CA ARG A 489 -23.86 26.59 1.26
C ARG A 489 -22.94 27.60 1.94
N SER A 490 -22.22 27.18 2.99
CA SER A 490 -21.30 28.04 3.74
C SER A 490 -21.92 29.37 4.19
N ALA A 491 -23.20 29.36 4.57
CA ALA A 491 -23.94 30.56 4.93
C ALA A 491 -24.80 30.35 6.18
N CYS A 492 -24.88 31.38 7.02
CA CYS A 492 -25.72 31.40 8.21
C CYS A 492 -27.21 31.38 7.81
N PRO A 493 -28.03 30.44 8.32
CA PRO A 493 -29.43 30.35 7.91
C PRO A 493 -30.31 31.49 8.45
N LEU A 494 -29.83 32.24 9.45
CA LEU A 494 -30.56 33.33 10.09
C LEU A 494 -30.38 34.68 9.37
N CYS A 495 -29.21 34.94 8.80
CA CYS A 495 -28.91 36.22 8.14
C CYS A 495 -28.35 36.10 6.73
N ASN A 496 -28.18 34.87 6.22
CA ASN A 496 -27.69 34.53 4.88
C ASN A 496 -26.29 35.08 4.54
N ARG A 497 -25.49 35.46 5.54
CA ARG A 497 -24.08 35.85 5.35
C ARG A 497 -23.20 34.62 5.35
N SER A 498 -22.07 34.70 4.64
CA SER A 498 -21.09 33.63 4.58
C SER A 498 -20.51 33.33 5.96
N LEU A 499 -20.42 32.03 6.30
CA LEU A 499 -19.67 31.53 7.43
C LEU A 499 -18.21 31.41 7.01
N ASP A 500 -17.29 31.85 7.86
CA ASP A 500 -15.87 31.69 7.59
C ASP A 500 -15.40 30.23 7.82
N LYS A 501 -14.12 29.96 7.52
CA LYS A 501 -13.55 28.61 7.64
C LYS A 501 -13.53 28.12 9.09
N ASP A 502 -13.33 29.01 10.06
CA ASP A 502 -13.23 28.67 11.48
C ASP A 502 -14.62 28.39 12.05
N GLU A 503 -15.63 29.15 11.62
CA GLU A 503 -17.04 28.92 11.90
C GLU A 503 -17.50 27.57 11.31
N LEU A 504 -17.16 27.27 10.05
CA LEU A 504 -17.48 25.97 9.47
C LEU A 504 -16.78 24.81 10.19
N LYS A 505 -15.52 25.02 10.65
CA LYS A 505 -14.79 24.04 11.46
C LYS A 505 -15.46 23.84 12.83
N ALA A 506 -15.91 24.92 13.47
CA ALA A 506 -16.65 24.86 14.73
C ALA A 506 -17.97 24.10 14.58
N LEU A 507 -18.74 24.35 13.51
CA LEU A 507 -19.99 23.62 13.25
C LEU A 507 -19.78 22.13 13.03
N ARG A 508 -18.73 21.73 12.31
CA ARG A 508 -18.42 20.31 12.10
C ARG A 508 -17.94 19.61 13.37
N SER A 509 -17.17 20.30 14.21
CA SER A 509 -16.60 19.71 15.43
C SER A 509 -17.57 19.69 16.61
N LYS A 510 -18.32 20.78 16.82
CA LYS A 510 -19.20 20.97 17.99
C LYS A 510 -20.69 20.82 17.68
N HIS A 511 -21.07 20.76 16.40
CA HIS A 511 -22.48 20.80 15.95
C HIS A 511 -23.23 22.09 16.31
N TYR A 512 -22.56 23.12 16.82
CA TYR A 512 -23.13 24.45 17.00
C TYR A 512 -22.08 25.55 16.89
N LEU A 513 -22.54 26.76 16.62
CA LEU A 513 -21.79 27.99 16.84
C LEU A 513 -22.73 29.16 17.13
N VAL A 514 -22.19 30.21 17.74
CA VAL A 514 -22.84 31.52 17.79
C VAL A 514 -22.20 32.38 16.71
N HIS A 515 -22.98 32.76 15.70
CA HIS A 515 -22.47 33.44 14.50
C HIS A 515 -21.80 34.76 14.87
N GLN A 516 -20.55 34.95 14.48
CA GLN A 516 -19.72 36.06 14.96
C GLN A 516 -20.17 37.42 14.43
N ASN A 517 -20.98 37.43 13.36
CA ASN A 517 -21.51 38.67 12.81
C ASN A 517 -22.30 39.46 13.87
N LEU A 518 -21.86 40.69 14.15
CA LEU A 518 -22.44 41.57 15.17
C LEU A 518 -23.94 41.81 14.99
N MET A 519 -24.44 41.80 13.75
CA MET A 519 -25.85 42.01 13.43
C MET A 519 -26.68 40.74 13.54
N CYS A 520 -26.02 39.57 13.56
CA CYS A 520 -26.68 38.28 13.74
C CYS A 520 -26.55 37.81 15.18
N ARG A 521 -25.37 37.36 15.64
CA ARG A 521 -25.20 36.67 16.94
C ARG A 521 -26.19 35.53 17.20
N GLY A 522 -26.64 34.91 16.10
CA GLY A 522 -27.63 33.84 16.15
C GLY A 522 -26.96 32.49 16.40
N LEU A 523 -27.68 31.61 17.09
CA LEU A 523 -27.26 30.23 17.31
C LEU A 523 -27.49 29.44 16.01
N VAL A 524 -26.41 28.96 15.42
CA VAL A 524 -26.44 28.07 14.26
C VAL A 524 -26.10 26.67 14.76
N ILE A 525 -26.89 25.70 14.34
CA ILE A 525 -26.79 24.31 14.79
C ILE A 525 -26.65 23.43 13.55
N PHE A 526 -25.78 22.44 13.60
CA PHE A 526 -25.67 21.39 12.60
C PHE A 526 -26.16 20.07 13.21
N SER A 527 -26.91 19.28 12.43
CA SER A 527 -27.17 17.89 12.80
C SER A 527 -27.36 17.05 11.55
N ALA A 528 -26.70 15.90 11.52
CA ALA A 528 -26.95 14.88 10.51
C ALA A 528 -28.35 14.25 10.66
N ASN A 529 -28.90 14.22 11.88
CA ASN A 529 -30.26 13.73 12.17
C ASN A 529 -31.22 14.90 12.46
N ARG A 530 -31.57 15.62 11.40
CA ARG A 530 -32.45 16.80 11.47
C ARG A 530 -33.74 16.54 12.22
N SER A 531 -34.36 15.37 12.07
CA SER A 531 -35.62 14.99 12.74
C SER A 531 -35.51 14.98 14.26
N ARG A 532 -34.47 14.33 14.79
CA ARG A 532 -34.25 14.22 16.24
C ARG A 532 -34.05 15.59 16.85
N LEU A 533 -33.18 16.40 16.26
CA LEU A 533 -32.86 17.72 16.79
C LEU A 533 -34.03 18.71 16.63
N THR A 534 -34.80 18.63 15.54
CA THR A 534 -35.99 19.47 15.34
C THR A 534 -37.02 19.27 16.44
N ALA A 535 -37.25 18.03 16.89
CA ALA A 535 -38.20 17.73 17.96
C ALA A 535 -37.77 18.41 19.28
N ILE A 536 -36.49 18.32 19.62
CA ILE A 536 -35.91 18.91 20.84
C ILE A 536 -35.92 20.44 20.77
N LEU A 537 -35.56 21.02 19.62
CA LEU A 537 -35.60 22.48 19.45
C LEU A 537 -37.02 23.05 19.57
N ARG A 538 -38.05 22.29 19.18
CA ARG A 538 -39.45 22.67 19.39
C ARG A 538 -39.84 22.58 20.86
N GLU A 539 -39.43 21.52 21.56
CA GLU A 539 -39.62 21.36 23.01
C GLU A 539 -39.04 22.57 23.77
N LEU A 540 -37.79 22.94 23.46
CA LEU A 540 -37.08 24.05 24.11
C LEU A 540 -37.63 25.45 23.77
N GLN A 541 -38.32 25.61 22.64
CA GLN A 541 -38.95 26.88 22.27
C GLN A 541 -40.19 27.19 23.14
N HIS A 542 -40.82 26.14 23.69
CA HIS A 542 -42.04 26.22 24.47
C HIS A 542 -41.83 26.10 25.99
N ALA A 543 -40.63 25.71 26.41
CA ALA A 543 -40.17 25.73 27.80
C ALA A 543 -39.65 27.12 28.17
#